data_AF-A0A971A883-F1
#
_entry.id   AF-A0A971A883-F1
#
_cell.length_a   1.000
_cell.length_b   1.000
_cell.length_c   1.000
_cell.angle_alpha   90.00
_cell.angle_beta   90.00
_cell.angle_gamma   90.00
#
_symmetry.space_group_name_H-M   'P 1'
#
loop_
_entity.id
_entity.type
_entity.pdbx_description
1 polymer ?
#
loop_
_entity_poly.entity_id
_entity_poly.type
_entity_poly.pdbx_seq_one_letter_code
_entity_poly.pdbx_strand_id
1 'polypeptide(L)'
;MKKYLNFMFLAVITLAIASCGNEEPRLNNDEENDSIPATGPGSGSGSGNSEVLLMTVMEMVGENTITFEYDSKNRLTRNVHSAGTIIEYKYNGNGHVSTILAKEMNGRISLREDFTYGKDGKPISKVATVYNKEENYIVDSKYVFSDNKLVVTNIPRTDEEEKYITTEEYVYNKKNLTSLSFGLNGKIHSVFTMSEHDNNPSAGLYGGALHWIPSNNNVLREQLVSPAGNHDYTFKYTYNKQGYPTKQLKYNTGSDVVVGQTNYSYRPAN
;
A
#
# COMPACT_ATOMS: atom_id res chain seq x y z
N MET A 1 13.29 24.58 2.57
CA MET A 1 13.74 23.30 3.16
C MET A 1 12.74 22.65 4.11
N LYS A 2 12.35 23.25 5.26
CA LYS A 2 11.38 22.64 6.20
C LYS A 2 9.98 22.39 5.64
N LYS A 3 9.47 23.26 4.74
CA LYS A 3 8.18 23.04 4.06
C LYS A 3 8.22 21.73 3.24
N TYR A 4 9.22 21.55 2.38
CA TYR A 4 9.39 20.38 1.50
C TYR A 4 9.73 19.06 2.22
N LEU A 5 10.44 19.10 3.35
CA LEU A 5 10.83 17.88 4.09
C LEU A 5 9.66 17.23 4.84
N ASN A 6 8.69 18.03 5.32
CA ASN A 6 7.43 17.50 5.85
C ASN A 6 6.51 16.94 4.75
N PHE A 7 6.68 17.38 3.49
CA PHE A 7 5.96 16.82 2.33
C PHE A 7 6.51 15.47 1.87
N MET A 8 7.75 15.12 2.25
CA MET A 8 8.30 13.79 2.02
C MET A 8 7.49 12.69 2.74
N PHE A 9 6.71 13.07 3.75
CA PHE A 9 5.75 12.20 4.47
C PHE A 9 4.34 12.15 3.84
N LEU A 10 4.03 13.06 2.89
CA LEU A 10 2.77 13.05 2.16
C LEU A 10 2.86 12.28 0.84
N ALA A 11 4.08 12.03 0.36
CA ALA A 11 4.33 11.01 -0.63
C ALA A 11 3.90 9.68 0.02
N VAL A 12 2.80 9.14 -0.51
CA VAL A 12 2.39 7.75 -0.30
C VAL A 12 1.52 7.52 0.96
N ILE A 13 0.22 7.88 0.87
CA ILE A 13 -0.88 7.21 1.62
C ILE A 13 -0.96 5.68 1.31
N THR A 14 -0.01 5.14 0.55
CA THR A 14 0.11 3.71 0.26
C THR A 14 0.82 2.92 1.38
N LEU A 15 1.46 3.57 2.37
CA LEU A 15 2.31 2.88 3.34
C LEU A 15 1.65 2.36 4.63
N ALA A 16 0.37 2.61 4.88
CA ALA A 16 -0.34 1.88 5.95
C ALA A 16 -0.69 0.43 5.55
N ILE A 17 -0.35 0.02 4.32
CA ILE A 17 -0.87 -1.20 3.72
C ILE A 17 0.23 -2.04 3.02
N ALA A 18 1.52 -1.76 3.22
CA ALA A 18 2.61 -2.57 2.64
C ALA A 18 2.84 -3.93 3.35
N SER A 19 1.78 -4.51 3.93
CA SER A 19 1.61 -5.95 4.20
C SER A 19 0.28 -6.43 3.60
N CYS A 20 -0.11 -5.90 2.44
CA CYS A 20 -1.36 -6.26 1.78
C CYS A 20 -1.10 -6.62 0.33
N GLY A 21 -1.25 -7.90 0.07
CA GLY A 21 -1.02 -8.55 -1.20
C GLY A 21 -2.11 -8.34 -2.22
N ASN A 22 -1.83 -8.87 -3.41
CA ASN A 22 -2.80 -9.29 -4.42
C ASN A 22 -2.15 -10.47 -5.15
N GLU A 23 -2.90 -11.57 -5.31
CA GLU A 23 -2.39 -12.81 -5.88
C GLU A 23 -2.05 -12.74 -7.39
N GLU A 24 -1.12 -13.62 -7.80
CA GLU A 24 -1.33 -14.59 -8.88
C GLU A 24 -0.89 -15.98 -8.37
N PRO A 25 -1.63 -17.09 -8.63
CA PRO A 25 -1.15 -18.44 -8.38
C PRO A 25 -0.59 -19.11 -9.64
N ARG A 26 0.61 -19.70 -9.46
CA ARG A 26 1.24 -20.79 -10.22
C ARG A 26 1.84 -20.43 -11.58
N LEU A 27 3.17 -20.31 -11.56
CA LEU A 27 4.06 -20.58 -12.69
C LEU A 27 3.71 -21.94 -13.31
N ASN A 28 2.99 -21.95 -14.42
CA ASN A 28 3.30 -22.84 -15.52
C ASN A 28 3.78 -21.96 -16.65
N ASN A 29 5.02 -22.21 -17.07
CA ASN A 29 5.53 -21.69 -18.33
C ASN A 29 4.55 -22.12 -19.43
N ASP A 30 3.99 -21.18 -20.14
CA ASP A 30 4.01 -21.10 -21.61
C ASP A 30 3.06 -19.97 -22.06
N GLU A 31 3.57 -19.18 -23.00
CA GLU A 31 2.92 -18.16 -23.83
C GLU A 31 1.40 -17.98 -23.70
N GLU A 32 0.94 -16.88 -23.06
CA GLU A 32 0.02 -15.92 -23.69
C GLU A 32 -0.27 -14.72 -22.77
N ASN A 33 -0.33 -13.58 -23.42
CA ASN A 33 -0.74 -12.28 -22.92
C ASN A 33 -2.17 -12.34 -22.37
N ASP A 34 -2.35 -12.36 -21.04
CA ASP A 34 -3.68 -12.18 -20.46
C ASP A 34 -3.68 -11.12 -19.34
N SER A 35 -4.38 -10.02 -19.64
CA SER A 35 -4.49 -8.84 -18.79
C SER A 35 -5.48 -9.13 -17.67
N ILE A 36 -5.03 -9.19 -16.41
CA ILE A 36 -5.94 -9.40 -15.27
C ILE A 36 -6.81 -8.14 -15.08
N PRO A 37 -8.14 -8.23 -15.17
CA PRO A 37 -9.01 -7.10 -14.86
C PRO A 37 -9.06 -6.88 -13.35
N ALA A 38 -8.95 -5.61 -12.93
CA ALA A 38 -9.08 -5.14 -11.55
C ALA A 38 -10.48 -5.36 -10.97
N THR A 39 -10.82 -6.61 -10.74
CA THR A 39 -11.99 -7.00 -9.97
C THR A 39 -11.53 -7.19 -8.52
N GLY A 40 -12.11 -6.45 -7.58
CA GLY A 40 -12.11 -6.88 -6.17
C GLY A 40 -12.62 -8.32 -6.10
N PRO A 41 -12.25 -9.12 -5.07
CA PRO A 41 -12.17 -10.58 -5.12
C PRO A 41 -13.41 -11.17 -5.79
N GLY A 42 -13.29 -11.35 -7.10
CA GLY A 42 -14.38 -11.64 -8.00
C GLY A 42 -14.12 -13.04 -8.51
N SER A 43 -14.61 -14.02 -7.74
CA SER A 43 -14.81 -15.40 -8.19
C SER A 43 -13.65 -15.98 -9.04
N GLY A 44 -12.42 -15.94 -8.52
CA GLY A 44 -11.26 -16.61 -9.10
C GLY A 44 -11.07 -17.98 -8.46
N SER A 45 -11.53 -19.03 -9.14
CA SER A 45 -11.33 -20.43 -8.78
C SER A 45 -9.83 -20.78 -8.71
N GLY A 46 -9.31 -21.06 -7.50
CA GLY A 46 -7.90 -21.38 -7.26
C GLY A 46 -7.65 -22.25 -6.02
N SER A 47 -8.29 -23.41 -5.93
CA SER A 47 -7.84 -24.60 -5.16
C SER A 47 -7.62 -24.43 -3.64
N GLY A 48 -8.71 -24.45 -2.88
CA GLY A 48 -8.69 -25.02 -1.52
C GLY A 48 -9.69 -24.49 -0.49
N ASN A 49 -10.99 -24.37 -0.78
CA ASN A 49 -12.07 -24.16 0.21
C ASN A 49 -11.75 -23.24 1.42
N SER A 50 -10.92 -22.21 1.25
CA SER A 50 -10.63 -21.22 2.28
C SER A 50 -11.44 -19.98 1.96
N GLU A 51 -12.35 -19.67 2.87
CA GLU A 51 -13.14 -18.45 2.88
C GLU A 51 -12.22 -17.22 2.71
N VAL A 52 -12.51 -16.38 1.71
CA VAL A 52 -11.80 -15.11 1.52
C VAL A 52 -12.26 -14.14 2.59
N LEU A 53 -11.30 -13.58 3.33
CA LEU A 53 -11.57 -12.65 4.42
C LEU A 53 -11.11 -11.24 4.06
N LEU A 54 -11.99 -10.27 4.33
CA LEU A 54 -11.73 -8.85 4.18
C LEU A 54 -11.44 -8.26 5.56
N MET A 55 -10.32 -7.55 5.69
CA MET A 55 -9.96 -6.88 6.94
C MET A 55 -10.98 -5.79 7.26
N THR A 56 -11.54 -5.77 8.46
CA THR A 56 -12.50 -4.74 8.89
C THR A 56 -11.88 -3.77 9.87
N VAL A 57 -10.89 -4.21 10.64
CA VAL A 57 -10.19 -3.40 11.65
C VAL A 57 -8.71 -3.77 11.67
N MET A 58 -7.87 -2.75 11.75
CA MET A 58 -6.46 -2.83 12.16
C MET A 58 -6.27 -1.94 13.38
N GLU A 59 -5.95 -2.52 14.52
CA GLU A 59 -5.73 -1.80 15.77
C GLU A 59 -4.25 -1.86 16.13
N MET A 60 -3.53 -0.75 15.99
CA MET A 60 -2.18 -0.59 16.51
C MET A 60 -2.30 -0.18 17.99
N VAL A 61 -2.08 -1.14 18.89
CA VAL A 61 -2.41 -1.00 20.31
C VAL A 61 -1.63 0.17 20.94
N GLY A 62 -2.36 1.10 21.56
CA GLY A 62 -1.79 2.30 22.17
C GLY A 62 -1.48 3.43 21.17
N GLU A 63 -1.77 3.24 19.88
CA GLU A 63 -1.52 4.21 18.82
C GLU A 63 -2.83 4.54 18.09
N ASN A 64 -3.10 3.90 16.95
CA ASN A 64 -4.19 4.25 16.04
C ASN A 64 -4.99 3.00 15.64
N THR A 65 -6.29 3.17 15.47
CA THR A 65 -7.19 2.17 14.88
C THR A 65 -7.62 2.62 13.50
N ILE A 66 -7.62 1.69 12.55
CA ILE A 66 -8.11 1.89 11.19
C ILE A 66 -9.29 0.94 10.96
N THR A 67 -10.43 1.47 10.55
CA THR A 67 -11.58 0.67 10.13
C THR A 67 -11.70 0.70 8.61
N PHE A 68 -12.16 -0.40 8.01
CA PHE A 68 -12.22 -0.58 6.56
C PHE A 68 -13.65 -0.93 6.12
N GLU A 69 -14.12 -0.26 5.08
CA GLU A 69 -15.46 -0.41 4.51
C GLU A 69 -15.35 -0.81 3.04
N TYR A 70 -16.28 -1.66 2.59
CA TYR A 70 -16.25 -2.24 1.26
C TYR A 70 -17.61 -2.11 0.58
N ASP A 71 -17.61 -2.06 -0.75
CA ASP A 71 -18.84 -2.14 -1.54
C ASP A 71 -19.37 -3.58 -1.69
N SER A 72 -20.50 -3.72 -2.38
CA SER A 72 -21.13 -5.02 -2.65
C SER A 72 -20.28 -5.95 -3.52
N LYS A 73 -19.25 -5.43 -4.20
CA LYS A 73 -18.27 -6.18 -4.99
C LYS A 73 -16.98 -6.44 -4.19
N ASN A 74 -17.02 -6.30 -2.87
CA ASN A 74 -15.89 -6.53 -1.97
C ASN A 74 -14.67 -5.63 -2.24
N ARG A 75 -14.88 -4.45 -2.84
CA ARG A 75 -13.82 -3.46 -3.08
C ARG A 75 -13.76 -2.44 -1.95
N LEU A 76 -12.57 -2.12 -1.43
CA LEU A 76 -12.39 -1.13 -0.37
C LEU A 76 -12.85 0.25 -0.84
N THR A 77 -13.89 0.80 -0.24
CA THR A 77 -14.40 2.13 -0.57
C THR A 77 -13.91 3.20 0.39
N ARG A 78 -13.59 2.81 1.63
CA ARG A 78 -13.22 3.76 2.67
C ARG A 78 -12.39 3.11 3.76
N ASN A 79 -11.42 3.85 4.30
CA ASN A 79 -10.84 3.55 5.60
C ASN A 79 -10.81 4.80 6.49
N VAL A 80 -11.08 4.59 7.79
CA VAL A 80 -11.18 5.66 8.79
C VAL A 80 -10.13 5.44 9.86
N HIS A 81 -9.22 6.39 9.98
CA HIS A 81 -8.20 6.42 11.03
C HIS A 81 -8.78 7.11 12.27
N SER A 82 -8.60 6.51 13.45
CA SER A 82 -9.03 7.13 14.72
C SER A 82 -8.34 8.47 14.99
N ALA A 83 -7.18 8.71 14.38
CA ALA A 83 -6.49 10.00 14.38
C ALA A 83 -7.21 11.13 13.59
N GLY A 84 -8.31 10.83 12.91
CA GLY A 84 -9.19 11.84 12.29
C GLY A 84 -9.02 12.03 10.78
N THR A 85 -8.34 11.12 10.10
CA THR A 85 -8.25 11.09 8.63
C THR A 85 -9.14 9.99 8.06
N ILE A 86 -9.88 10.31 7.02
CA ILE A 86 -10.70 9.40 6.24
C ILE A 86 -10.10 9.31 4.84
N ILE A 87 -9.84 8.10 4.36
CA ILE A 87 -9.44 7.85 2.97
C ILE A 87 -10.62 7.21 2.24
N GLU A 88 -10.95 7.73 1.06
CA GLU A 88 -12.00 7.20 0.19
C GLU A 88 -11.43 6.81 -1.17
N TYR A 89 -11.95 5.71 -1.71
CA TYR A 89 -11.56 5.18 -3.01
C TYR A 89 -12.75 5.18 -3.96
N LYS A 90 -12.50 5.64 -5.18
CA LYS A 90 -13.46 5.60 -6.28
C LYS A 90 -12.90 4.75 -7.40
N TYR A 91 -13.77 4.05 -8.10
CA TYR A 91 -13.42 3.09 -9.13
C TYR A 91 -13.99 3.49 -10.48
N ASN A 92 -13.23 3.27 -11.56
CA ASN A 92 -13.72 3.42 -12.92
C ASN A 92 -14.57 2.20 -13.36
N GLY A 93 -15.13 2.26 -14.57
CA GLY A 93 -15.96 1.18 -15.13
C GLY A 93 -15.25 -0.18 -15.26
N ASN A 94 -13.92 -0.17 -15.34
CA ASN A 94 -13.09 -1.37 -15.42
C ASN A 94 -12.69 -1.90 -14.03
N GLY A 95 -13.13 -1.26 -12.95
CA GLY A 95 -12.86 -1.68 -11.58
C GLY A 95 -11.51 -1.22 -11.01
N HIS A 96 -10.70 -0.46 -11.76
CA HIS A 96 -9.48 0.15 -11.22
C HIS A 96 -9.81 1.40 -10.41
N VAL A 97 -9.00 1.73 -9.39
CA VAL A 97 -9.14 2.97 -8.62
C VAL A 97 -8.92 4.17 -9.54
N SER A 98 -9.94 4.98 -9.76
CA SER A 98 -9.84 6.21 -10.53
C SER A 98 -9.40 7.39 -9.67
N THR A 99 -9.84 7.42 -8.41
CA THR A 99 -9.58 8.55 -7.51
C THR A 99 -9.40 8.07 -6.07
N ILE A 100 -8.45 8.69 -5.37
CA ILE A 100 -8.28 8.58 -3.92
C ILE A 100 -8.47 9.97 -3.30
N LEU A 101 -9.21 10.05 -2.20
CA LEU A 101 -9.40 11.29 -1.45
C LEU A 101 -8.98 11.08 -0.01
N ALA A 102 -8.10 11.93 0.51
CA ALA A 102 -7.90 12.07 1.94
C ALA A 102 -8.74 13.24 2.45
N LYS A 103 -9.52 12.99 3.50
CA LYS A 103 -10.41 13.96 4.14
C LYS A 103 -10.15 14.03 5.64
N GLU A 104 -10.32 15.21 6.19
CA GLU A 104 -10.49 15.40 7.62
C GLU A 104 -11.90 14.99 8.07
N MET A 105 -12.09 14.77 9.37
CA MET A 105 -13.42 14.44 9.94
C MET A 105 -14.50 15.48 9.64
N ASN A 106 -14.15 16.74 9.45
CA ASN A 106 -15.07 17.82 9.05
C ASN A 106 -15.46 17.78 7.56
N GLY A 107 -14.97 16.80 6.79
CA GLY A 107 -15.22 16.63 5.36
C GLY A 107 -14.28 17.39 4.44
N ARG A 108 -13.37 18.21 4.97
CA ARG A 108 -12.37 18.95 4.17
C ARG A 108 -11.42 17.98 3.49
N ILE A 109 -11.28 18.10 2.17
CA ILE A 109 -10.31 17.33 1.39
C ILE A 109 -8.92 17.94 1.62
N SER A 110 -7.95 17.10 1.98
CA SER A 110 -6.54 17.47 2.15
C SER A 110 -5.66 16.94 1.00
N LEU A 111 -6.06 15.84 0.37
CA LEU A 111 -5.39 15.25 -0.78
C LEU A 111 -6.43 14.68 -1.74
N ARG A 112 -6.18 14.85 -3.04
CA ARG A 112 -6.84 14.12 -4.11
C ARG A 112 -5.80 13.52 -5.04
N GLU A 113 -5.96 12.27 -5.39
CA GLU A 113 -5.15 11.60 -6.41
C GLU A 113 -6.05 11.08 -7.51
N ASP A 114 -5.76 11.40 -8.77
CA ASP A 114 -6.49 10.89 -9.93
C ASP A 114 -5.55 10.06 -10.81
N PHE A 115 -5.98 8.84 -11.13
CA PHE A 115 -5.16 7.85 -11.83
C PHE A 115 -5.58 7.70 -13.30
N THR A 116 -4.58 7.41 -14.13
CA THR A 116 -4.77 7.00 -15.53
C THR A 116 -4.12 5.65 -15.74
N TYR A 117 -4.72 4.84 -16.60
CA TYR A 117 -4.34 3.45 -16.81
C TYR A 117 -3.98 3.19 -18.26
N GLY A 118 -3.03 2.27 -18.45
CA GLY A 118 -2.74 1.66 -19.74
C GLY A 118 -3.84 0.69 -20.17
N LYS A 119 -3.72 0.16 -21.38
CA LYS A 119 -4.63 -0.87 -21.89
C LYS A 119 -4.53 -2.20 -21.14
N ASP A 120 -3.39 -2.43 -20.50
CA ASP A 120 -3.06 -3.60 -19.67
C ASP A 120 -3.59 -3.49 -18.23
N GLY A 121 -4.35 -2.44 -17.90
CA GLY A 121 -4.92 -2.25 -16.56
C GLY A 121 -3.93 -1.76 -15.50
N LYS A 122 -2.67 -1.48 -15.88
CA LYS A 122 -1.67 -0.91 -14.97
C LYS A 122 -1.75 0.62 -14.96
N PRO A 123 -1.55 1.30 -13.81
CA PRO A 123 -1.49 2.75 -13.80
C PRO A 123 -0.28 3.23 -14.62
N ILE A 124 -0.46 4.26 -15.44
CA ILE A 124 0.64 4.87 -16.22
C ILE A 124 1.00 6.25 -15.69
N SER A 125 0.02 6.97 -15.13
CA SER A 125 0.25 8.25 -14.48
C SER A 125 -0.79 8.54 -13.40
N LYS A 126 -0.44 9.45 -12.49
CA LYS A 126 -1.31 9.97 -11.45
C LYS A 126 -1.09 11.48 -11.35
N VAL A 127 -2.16 12.23 -11.07
CA VAL A 127 -2.06 13.62 -10.63
C VAL A 127 -2.49 13.69 -9.18
N ALA A 128 -1.58 14.13 -8.30
CA ALA A 128 -1.89 14.39 -6.90
C ALA A 128 -2.06 15.89 -6.68
N THR A 129 -3.15 16.30 -6.03
CA THR A 129 -3.40 17.67 -5.57
C THR A 129 -3.48 17.67 -4.05
N VAL A 130 -2.52 18.32 -3.42
CA VAL A 130 -2.52 18.59 -1.98
C VAL A 130 -3.19 19.94 -1.74
N TYR A 131 -4.27 19.94 -0.98
CA TYR A 131 -5.04 21.15 -0.68
C TYR A 131 -4.48 21.84 0.57
N ASN A 132 -3.95 23.04 0.38
CA ASN A 132 -3.45 23.91 1.44
C ASN A 132 -4.26 25.22 1.47
N LYS A 133 -4.16 25.97 2.57
CA LYS A 133 -4.86 27.26 2.75
C LYS A 133 -4.34 28.35 1.82
N GLU A 134 -3.03 28.34 1.53
CA GLU A 134 -2.36 29.35 0.71
C GLU A 134 -2.48 29.01 -0.77
N GLU A 135 -1.97 27.83 -1.16
CA GLU A 135 -1.90 27.39 -2.54
C GLU A 135 -1.91 25.86 -2.62
N ASN A 136 -2.59 25.31 -3.62
CA ASN A 136 -2.59 23.87 -3.86
C ASN A 136 -1.25 23.45 -4.46
N TYR A 137 -0.72 22.34 -3.96
CA TYR A 137 0.48 21.74 -4.52
C TYR A 137 0.11 20.57 -5.42
N ILE A 138 0.54 20.61 -6.68
CA ILE A 138 0.19 19.60 -7.68
C ILE A 138 1.44 18.81 -8.07
N VAL A 139 1.32 17.49 -8.14
CA VAL A 139 2.40 16.57 -8.51
C VAL A 139 1.92 15.64 -9.61
N ASP A 140 2.66 15.61 -10.70
CA ASP A 140 2.50 14.61 -11.76
C ASP A 140 3.39 13.40 -11.44
N SER A 141 2.79 12.22 -11.37
CA SER A 141 3.51 10.97 -11.17
C SER A 141 3.50 10.13 -12.44
N LYS A 142 4.62 9.50 -12.78
CA LYS A 142 4.74 8.51 -13.86
C LYS A 142 5.09 7.15 -13.28
N TYR A 143 4.42 6.11 -13.75
CA TYR A 143 4.62 4.72 -13.34
C TYR A 143 5.36 3.97 -14.45
N VAL A 144 6.39 3.21 -14.08
CA VAL A 144 7.15 2.36 -14.99
C VAL A 144 7.32 0.98 -14.36
N PHE A 145 6.74 -0.03 -15.00
CA PHE A 145 6.81 -1.42 -14.57
C PHE A 145 7.89 -2.18 -15.36
N SER A 146 8.60 -3.05 -14.69
CA SER A 146 9.43 -4.12 -15.24
C SER A 146 9.19 -5.42 -14.43
N ASP A 147 9.77 -6.54 -14.87
CA ASP A 147 9.46 -7.89 -14.36
C ASP A 147 9.35 -8.00 -12.84
N ASN A 148 10.29 -7.40 -12.10
CA ASN A 148 10.35 -7.47 -10.64
C ASN A 148 10.41 -6.09 -9.97
N LYS A 149 10.05 -5.02 -10.68
CA LYS A 149 10.23 -3.64 -10.18
C LYS A 149 9.15 -2.70 -10.69
N LEU A 150 8.66 -1.84 -9.81
CA LEU A 150 7.88 -0.65 -10.16
C LEU A 150 8.68 0.60 -9.75
N VAL A 151 8.81 1.55 -10.66
CA VAL A 151 9.35 2.88 -10.37
C VAL A 151 8.25 3.92 -10.56
N VAL A 152 8.03 4.75 -9.54
CA VAL A 152 7.16 5.93 -9.59
C VAL A 152 8.04 7.17 -9.54
N THR A 153 7.94 8.03 -10.54
CA THR A 153 8.63 9.34 -10.55
C THR A 153 7.62 10.45 -10.34
N ASN A 154 7.82 11.26 -9.31
CA ASN A 154 6.95 12.35 -8.92
C ASN A 154 7.58 13.70 -9.29
N ILE A 155 6.87 14.50 -10.08
CA ILE A 155 7.33 15.75 -10.65
C ILE A 155 6.38 16.87 -10.19
N PRO A 156 6.83 17.77 -9.32
CA PRO A 156 6.01 18.90 -8.88
C PRO A 156 5.72 19.87 -10.03
N ARG A 157 4.47 20.33 -10.12
CA ARG A 157 4.09 21.48 -10.95
C ARG A 157 4.42 22.75 -10.17
N THR A 158 5.55 23.34 -10.50
CA THR A 158 6.04 24.58 -9.90
C THR A 158 6.83 25.36 -10.94
N ASP A 159 6.82 26.69 -10.79
CA ASP A 159 7.64 27.64 -11.54
C ASP A 159 9.00 27.90 -10.86
N GLU A 160 9.26 27.27 -9.70
CA GLU A 160 10.57 27.31 -9.05
C GLU A 160 11.67 26.75 -9.98
N GLU A 161 12.83 27.41 -9.99
CA GLU A 161 13.99 27.01 -10.80
C GLU A 161 14.49 25.60 -10.42
N GLU A 162 14.52 25.28 -9.12
CA GLU A 162 14.85 23.95 -8.63
C GLU A 162 13.60 23.14 -8.35
N LYS A 163 13.40 22.05 -9.11
CA LYS A 163 12.33 21.09 -8.88
C LYS A 163 12.86 19.90 -8.08
N TYR A 164 12.25 19.65 -6.93
CA TYR A 164 12.54 18.45 -6.14
C TYR A 164 11.76 17.26 -6.71
N ILE A 165 12.40 16.49 -7.58
CA ILE A 165 11.85 15.27 -8.15
C ILE A 165 12.09 14.14 -7.17
N THR A 166 11.03 13.43 -6.79
CA THR A 166 11.15 12.24 -5.95
C THR A 166 10.90 10.98 -6.77
N THR A 167 11.51 9.88 -6.33
CA THR A 167 11.32 8.57 -6.93
C THR A 167 10.98 7.56 -5.85
N GLU A 168 10.03 6.67 -6.14
CA GLU A 168 9.74 5.50 -5.31
C GLU A 168 10.07 4.26 -6.13
N GLU A 169 10.86 3.36 -5.58
CA GLU A 169 11.16 2.08 -6.22
C GLU A 169 10.68 0.92 -5.37
N TYR A 170 9.78 0.12 -5.92
CA TYR A 170 9.24 -1.09 -5.31
C TYR A 170 9.88 -2.29 -5.99
N VAL A 171 10.55 -3.16 -5.23
CA VAL A 171 11.27 -4.33 -5.72
C VAL A 171 10.65 -5.60 -5.18
N TYR A 172 10.37 -6.54 -6.05
CA TYR A 172 9.63 -7.76 -5.74
C TYR A 172 10.47 -9.00 -5.93
N ASN A 173 10.15 -10.03 -5.15
CA ASN A 173 10.43 -11.41 -5.55
C ASN A 173 9.16 -12.01 -6.21
N LYS A 174 9.15 -13.32 -6.47
CA LYS A 174 8.01 -14.01 -7.11
C LYS A 174 6.66 -13.88 -6.38
N LYS A 175 6.64 -13.48 -5.11
CA LYS A 175 5.41 -13.42 -4.28
C LYS A 175 5.24 -12.09 -3.53
N ASN A 176 6.34 -11.44 -3.15
CA ASN A 176 6.33 -10.42 -2.11
C ASN A 176 7.13 -9.18 -2.51
N LEU A 177 6.69 -8.03 -1.99
CA LEU A 177 7.50 -6.82 -1.95
C LEU A 177 8.69 -7.08 -1.00
N THR A 178 9.89 -6.81 -1.48
CA THR A 178 11.14 -7.06 -0.75
C THR A 178 11.91 -5.78 -0.42
N SER A 179 11.68 -4.73 -1.19
CA SER A 179 12.24 -3.41 -0.88
C SER A 179 11.38 -2.30 -1.42
N LEU A 180 11.30 -1.21 -0.65
CA LEU A 180 10.80 0.08 -1.06
C LEU A 180 11.90 1.12 -0.83
N SER A 181 12.32 1.84 -1.86
CA SER A 181 13.27 2.95 -1.71
C SER A 181 12.66 4.27 -2.13
N PHE A 182 13.07 5.33 -1.43
CA PHE A 182 12.72 6.71 -1.72
C PHE A 182 13.96 7.46 -2.17
N GLY A 183 13.91 8.06 -3.34
CA GLY A 183 14.96 8.89 -3.89
C GLY A 183 14.53 10.36 -3.99
N LEU A 184 15.53 11.24 -3.95
CA LEU A 184 15.40 12.67 -4.16
C LEU A 184 16.46 13.11 -5.17
N ASN A 185 16.03 13.71 -6.28
CA ASN A 185 16.90 14.20 -7.36
C ASN A 185 17.92 13.14 -7.83
N GLY A 186 17.44 11.91 -8.03
CA GLY A 186 18.23 10.78 -8.51
C GLY A 186 19.13 10.11 -7.46
N LYS A 187 19.11 10.55 -6.20
CA LYS A 187 19.86 9.93 -5.10
C LYS A 187 18.92 9.19 -4.17
N ILE A 188 19.23 7.93 -3.85
CA ILE A 188 18.51 7.18 -2.83
C ILE A 188 18.69 7.89 -1.48
N HIS A 189 17.56 8.22 -0.86
CA HIS A 189 17.49 8.89 0.43
C HIS A 189 17.07 7.91 1.54
N SER A 190 16.21 6.94 1.25
CA SER A 190 15.75 5.98 2.25
C SER A 190 15.49 4.63 1.61
N VAL A 191 15.80 3.56 2.35
CA VAL A 191 15.55 2.19 1.91
C VAL A 191 14.87 1.44 3.03
N PHE A 192 13.72 0.88 2.68
CA PHE A 192 12.97 -0.06 3.49
C PHE A 192 13.17 -1.45 2.90
N THR A 193 13.61 -2.40 3.71
CA THR A 193 13.86 -3.78 3.31
C THR A 193 12.87 -4.66 4.06
N MET A 194 12.13 -5.47 3.32
CA MET A 194 11.16 -6.43 3.83
C MET A 194 11.72 -7.82 3.53
N SER A 195 12.44 -8.37 4.48
CA SER A 195 13.13 -9.65 4.37
C SER A 195 12.39 -10.71 5.16
N GLU A 196 12.50 -11.96 4.73
CA GLU A 196 11.81 -13.10 5.36
C GLU A 196 10.29 -12.95 5.35
N HIS A 197 9.62 -13.93 4.78
CA HIS A 197 8.17 -13.94 4.73
C HIS A 197 7.68 -15.31 5.17
N ASP A 198 6.52 -15.34 5.81
CA ASP A 198 5.83 -16.59 6.03
C ASP A 198 5.18 -17.11 4.72
N ASN A 199 4.37 -18.16 4.83
CA ASN A 199 3.57 -18.67 3.72
C ASN A 199 2.07 -18.38 3.90
N ASN A 200 1.69 -17.54 4.86
CA ASN A 200 0.31 -17.21 5.15
C ASN A 200 -0.10 -15.95 4.38
N PRO A 201 -1.39 -15.76 4.08
CA PRO A 201 -1.87 -14.54 3.46
C PRO A 201 -1.53 -13.32 4.33
N SER A 202 -1.08 -12.25 3.69
CA SER A 202 -0.86 -10.97 4.34
C SER A 202 -2.18 -10.33 4.74
N ALA A 203 -2.14 -9.44 5.74
CA ALA A 203 -3.33 -9.04 6.49
C ALA A 203 -4.46 -8.44 5.61
N GLY A 204 -4.13 -7.79 4.49
CA GLY A 204 -5.11 -7.32 3.52
C GLY A 204 -4.74 -7.69 2.09
N LEU A 205 -4.27 -8.94 1.92
CA LEU A 205 -4.14 -9.62 0.63
C LEU A 205 -5.38 -9.45 -0.28
N TYR A 206 -6.56 -9.26 0.29
CA TYR A 206 -7.79 -9.11 -0.47
C TYR A 206 -8.52 -7.80 -0.18
N GLY A 207 -9.11 -7.27 -1.24
CA GLY A 207 -9.93 -6.05 -1.20
C GLY A 207 -9.11 -4.76 -1.14
N GLY A 208 -7.78 -4.82 -1.20
CA GLY A 208 -6.93 -3.64 -1.30
C GLY A 208 -7.21 -2.80 -2.54
N ALA A 209 -7.18 -1.48 -2.40
CA ALA A 209 -7.50 -0.58 -3.50
C ALA A 209 -6.39 -0.50 -4.57
N LEU A 210 -5.13 -0.69 -4.17
CA LEU A 210 -3.94 -0.48 -5.01
C LEU A 210 -3.31 -1.80 -5.41
N HIS A 211 -4.02 -2.57 -6.23
CA HIS A 211 -3.68 -3.96 -6.47
C HIS A 211 -2.33 -4.18 -7.17
N TRP A 212 -1.81 -3.15 -7.83
CA TRP A 212 -0.54 -3.16 -8.57
C TRP A 212 0.71 -3.03 -7.70
N ILE A 213 0.59 -3.01 -6.37
CA ILE A 213 1.72 -3.04 -5.43
C ILE A 213 1.58 -4.25 -4.48
N PRO A 214 1.65 -5.50 -4.98
CA PRO A 214 1.33 -6.66 -4.16
C PRO A 214 2.47 -7.05 -3.20
N SER A 215 2.12 -7.47 -1.98
CA SER A 215 2.93 -8.38 -1.16
C SER A 215 2.10 -9.49 -0.50
N ASN A 216 2.28 -10.73 -0.96
CA ASN A 216 1.30 -11.79 -0.69
C ASN A 216 1.37 -12.38 0.72
N ASN A 217 2.55 -12.37 1.33
CA ASN A 217 2.80 -12.99 2.60
C ASN A 217 3.19 -11.98 3.69
N ASN A 218 3.07 -12.38 4.96
CA ASN A 218 3.44 -11.50 6.05
C ASN A 218 4.96 -11.37 6.15
N VAL A 219 5.42 -10.12 6.25
CA VAL A 219 6.83 -9.80 6.50
C VAL A 219 7.19 -10.25 7.91
N LEU A 220 8.28 -11.00 8.05
CA LEU A 220 8.81 -11.47 9.33
C LEU A 220 9.97 -10.59 9.83
N ARG A 221 10.65 -9.87 8.93
CA ARG A 221 11.68 -8.90 9.29
C ARG A 221 11.69 -7.67 8.39
N GLU A 222 11.83 -6.52 9.01
CA GLU A 222 11.81 -5.21 8.36
C GLU A 222 13.00 -4.37 8.80
N GLN A 223 13.61 -3.66 7.86
CA GLN A 223 14.72 -2.76 8.14
C GLN A 223 14.51 -1.43 7.43
N LEU A 224 14.71 -0.33 8.14
CA LEU A 224 14.75 1.01 7.57
C LEU A 224 16.16 1.58 7.73
N VAL A 225 16.69 2.08 6.63
CA VAL A 225 17.87 2.95 6.62
C VAL A 225 17.47 4.31 6.06
N SER A 226 17.57 5.36 6.87
CA SER A 226 17.23 6.72 6.45
C SER A 226 17.99 7.80 7.25
N PRO A 227 18.13 9.02 6.71
CA PRO A 227 18.66 10.16 7.46
C PRO A 227 17.82 10.56 8.68
N ALA A 228 16.54 10.19 8.72
CA ALA A 228 15.64 10.48 9.85
C ALA A 228 15.77 9.47 10.99
N GLY A 229 16.42 8.33 10.74
CA GLY A 229 16.56 7.25 11.71
C GLY A 229 16.55 5.88 11.03
N ASN A 230 17.06 4.91 11.78
CA ASN A 230 17.11 3.52 11.35
C ASN A 230 16.33 2.65 12.34
N HIS A 231 15.79 1.55 11.83
CA HIS A 231 15.26 0.48 12.68
C HIS A 231 15.52 -0.89 12.04
N ASP A 232 15.44 -1.92 12.87
CA ASP A 232 15.46 -3.32 12.47
C ASP A 232 14.48 -4.05 13.39
N TYR A 233 13.38 -4.51 12.80
CA TYR A 233 12.29 -5.14 13.51
C TYR A 233 12.07 -6.56 13.03
N THR A 234 11.70 -7.44 13.96
CA THR A 234 11.12 -8.75 13.65
C THR A 234 9.66 -8.81 14.09
N PHE A 235 8.90 -9.65 13.41
CA PHE A 235 7.48 -9.82 13.65
C PHE A 235 7.13 -11.28 13.93
N LYS A 236 6.21 -11.48 14.87
CA LYS A 236 5.56 -12.77 15.12
C LYS A 236 4.05 -12.62 14.99
N TYR A 237 3.41 -13.56 14.33
CA TYR A 237 1.98 -13.50 14.06
C TYR A 237 1.23 -14.65 14.73
N THR A 238 -0.02 -14.38 15.08
CA THR A 238 -1.04 -15.38 15.41
C THR A 238 -2.08 -15.36 14.30
N TYR A 239 -2.61 -16.53 13.93
CA TYR A 239 -3.51 -16.66 12.77
C TYR A 239 -4.85 -17.30 13.17
N ASN A 240 -5.88 -17.01 12.39
CA ASN A 240 -7.15 -17.75 12.45
C ASN A 240 -7.05 -19.09 11.70
N LYS A 241 -8.14 -19.88 11.70
CA LYS A 241 -8.20 -21.19 11.04
C LYS A 241 -8.02 -21.12 9.51
N GLN A 242 -8.27 -19.97 8.89
CA GLN A 242 -8.07 -19.72 7.45
C GLN A 242 -6.66 -19.20 7.13
N GLY A 243 -5.78 -19.03 8.13
CA GLY A 243 -4.40 -18.57 7.94
C GLY A 243 -4.22 -17.06 7.92
N TYR A 244 -5.25 -16.24 8.16
CA TYR A 244 -5.11 -14.78 8.20
C TYR A 244 -4.59 -14.34 9.56
N PRO A 245 -3.67 -13.34 9.61
CA PRO A 245 -3.10 -12.88 10.87
C PRO A 245 -4.17 -12.18 11.70
N THR A 246 -4.41 -12.60 12.93
CA THR A 246 -5.30 -11.91 13.88
C THR A 246 -4.53 -11.02 14.86
N LYS A 247 -3.23 -11.25 14.98
CA LYS A 247 -2.33 -10.48 15.84
C LYS A 247 -0.92 -10.49 15.28
N GLN A 248 -0.24 -9.36 15.35
CA GLN A 248 1.19 -9.18 15.07
C GLN A 248 1.85 -8.60 16.33
N LEU A 249 2.98 -9.18 16.74
CA LEU A 249 3.87 -8.64 17.75
C LEU A 249 5.15 -8.15 17.08
N LYS A 250 5.55 -6.92 17.38
CA LYS A 250 6.76 -6.25 16.87
C LYS A 250 7.85 -6.25 17.93
N TYR A 251 9.07 -6.59 17.52
CA TYR A 251 10.25 -6.65 18.38
C TYR A 251 11.39 -5.87 17.73
N ASN A 252 12.30 -5.30 18.53
CA ASN A 252 13.63 -4.97 18.02
C ASN A 252 14.34 -6.29 17.67
N THR A 253 14.97 -6.38 16.50
CA THR A 253 15.63 -7.61 16.06
C THR A 253 16.68 -8.07 17.08
N GLY A 254 16.63 -9.35 17.47
CA GLY A 254 17.48 -9.93 18.50
C GLY A 254 17.02 -9.69 19.94
N SER A 255 15.89 -9.01 20.15
CA SER A 255 15.26 -8.80 21.45
C SER A 255 14.00 -9.66 21.61
N ASP A 256 13.72 -10.08 22.85
CA ASP A 256 12.45 -10.72 23.22
C ASP A 256 11.42 -9.73 23.80
N VAL A 257 11.76 -8.43 23.86
CA VAL A 257 10.87 -7.38 24.36
C VAL A 257 9.94 -6.92 23.24
N VAL A 258 8.63 -7.04 23.48
CA VAL A 258 7.60 -6.51 22.58
C VAL A 258 7.63 -4.98 22.61
N VAL A 259 7.79 -4.36 21.45
CA VAL A 259 7.79 -2.89 21.27
C VAL A 259 6.58 -2.39 20.48
N GLY A 260 5.69 -3.29 20.07
CA GLY A 260 4.41 -2.93 19.48
C GLY A 260 3.52 -4.15 19.24
N GLN A 261 2.22 -3.90 19.12
CA GLN A 261 1.24 -4.93 18.81
C GLN A 261 0.19 -4.37 17.84
N THR A 262 -0.18 -5.18 16.86
CA THR A 262 -1.30 -4.91 15.96
C THR A 262 -2.31 -6.05 16.06
N ASN A 263 -3.59 -5.73 16.25
CA ASN A 263 -4.68 -6.71 16.13
C ASN A 263 -5.43 -6.50 14.81
N TYR A 264 -5.89 -7.59 14.20
CA TYR A 264 -6.66 -7.55 12.96
C TYR A 264 -8.01 -8.25 13.15
N SER A 265 -9.05 -7.65 12.59
CA SER A 265 -10.39 -8.24 12.51
C SER A 265 -10.82 -8.38 11.06
N TYR A 266 -11.69 -9.35 10.80
CA TYR A 266 -12.10 -9.74 9.47
C TYR A 266 -13.59 -10.01 9.37
N ARG A 267 -14.10 -9.94 8.15
CA ARG A 267 -15.40 -10.51 7.76
C ARG A 267 -15.24 -11.37 6.50
N PRO A 268 -16.14 -12.33 6.25
CA PRO A 268 -16.21 -13.00 4.96
C PRO A 268 -16.51 -12.01 3.84
N ALA A 269 -15.89 -12.21 2.68
CA ALA A 269 -16.29 -11.57 1.44
C ALA A 269 -17.73 -11.99 1.07
N ASN A 270 -18.49 -11.07 0.47
CA ASN A 270 -19.85 -11.32 -0.03
C ASN A 270 -19.86 -12.29 -1.21
#